data_AF-A0A8T4EP34-F1
#
_entry.id   AF-A0A8T4EP34-F1
#
_cell.length_a   1.000
_cell.length_b   1.000
_cell.length_c   1.000
_cell.angle_alpha   90.00
_cell.angle_beta   90.00
_cell.angle_gamma   90.00
#
_symmetry.space_group_name_H-M   'P 1'
#
loop_
_entity.id
_entity.type
_entity.pdbx_description
1 polymer ?
#
loop_
_entity_poly.entity_id
_entity_poly.type
_entity_poly.pdbx_seq_one_letter_code
_entity_poly.pdbx_strand_id
1 'polypeptide(L)'
;MVLEGIVKAAYGEKRAGRSKFVIVAPHGAGDDLYSKGIAKELARILDAYCVVNDQFKKPKAWQRANSIMRRVDFNNLRQKKECEEMRQFYDDIAEYCRQARQYAAGQHNGKQRALVVYIHGMRNRGSMGMDIGIGMKWNKHQQKYQGSDEHPAAGRNSGVPRANVEMAVGFRRGLDQVLQGQHRKRAWMGKRFPAWDRRNGIQYHAGSQDHSMQIEICRDMRREGNYKQVAAAIAQALLQNYARL
;
A
#
# COMPACT_ATOMS: atom_id res chain seq x y z
N MET A 1 8.36 -1.81 25.20
CA MET A 1 7.34 -2.67 24.57
C MET A 1 7.97 -3.39 23.39
N VAL A 2 8.25 -4.67 23.55
CA VAL A 2 8.69 -5.54 22.46
C VAL A 2 7.43 -5.86 21.64
N LEU A 3 7.43 -5.52 20.35
CA LEU A 3 6.34 -5.91 19.44
C LEU A 3 6.46 -7.41 19.22
N GLU A 4 5.69 -8.20 19.97
CA GLU A 4 5.58 -9.65 19.77
C GLU A 4 5.28 -9.96 18.29
N GLY A 5 6.00 -10.91 17.72
CA GLY A 5 5.73 -11.46 16.39
C GLY A 5 6.42 -10.79 15.20
N ILE A 6 7.38 -9.87 15.39
CA ILE A 6 8.23 -9.39 14.27
C ILE A 6 9.33 -10.42 13.98
N VAL A 7 9.37 -10.92 12.76
CA VAL A 7 10.39 -11.82 12.24
C VAL A 7 11.27 -11.06 11.24
N LYS A 8 12.59 -11.21 11.36
CA LYS A 8 13.54 -10.65 10.38
C LYS A 8 13.54 -11.50 9.10
N ALA A 9 13.58 -10.83 7.96
CA ALA A 9 13.67 -11.42 6.63
C ALA A 9 14.81 -10.75 5.84
N ALA A 10 15.26 -11.36 4.74
CA ALA A 10 16.39 -10.81 3.97
C ALA A 10 16.09 -9.42 3.36
N TYR A 11 14.82 -9.13 3.08
CA TYR A 11 14.36 -7.81 2.64
C TYR A 11 14.06 -6.83 3.78
N GLY A 12 13.94 -7.30 5.02
CA GLY A 12 13.63 -6.47 6.17
C GLY A 12 12.85 -7.17 7.28
N GLU A 13 11.57 -6.85 7.41
CA GLU A 13 10.74 -7.29 8.54
C GLU A 13 9.38 -7.81 8.06
N LYS A 14 8.88 -8.84 8.74
CA LYS A 14 7.51 -9.31 8.59
C LYS A 14 6.87 -9.62 9.94
N ARG A 15 5.54 -9.63 9.98
CA ARG A 15 4.76 -9.95 11.17
C ARG A 15 3.50 -10.71 10.77
N ALA A 16 3.20 -11.80 11.49
CA ALA A 16 1.91 -12.48 11.37
C ALA A 16 0.79 -11.69 12.07
N GLY A 17 -0.46 -11.86 11.63
CA GLY A 17 -1.63 -11.24 12.23
C GLY A 17 -2.84 -12.18 12.27
N ARG A 18 -3.97 -11.68 12.77
CA ARG A 18 -5.24 -12.42 12.85
C ARG A 18 -6.41 -11.59 12.31
N SER A 19 -6.17 -10.90 11.20
CA SER A 19 -7.21 -10.20 10.46
C SER A 19 -7.06 -10.38 8.97
N LYS A 20 -8.07 -9.94 8.23
CA LYS A 20 -8.10 -10.03 6.76
C LYS A 20 -7.20 -9.04 6.03
N PHE A 21 -6.51 -8.19 6.78
CA PHE A 21 -5.66 -7.13 6.23
C PHE A 21 -4.22 -7.63 6.10
N VAL A 22 -3.56 -7.22 5.01
CA VAL A 22 -2.12 -7.42 4.80
C VAL A 22 -1.50 -6.06 4.51
N ILE A 23 -0.67 -5.55 5.42
CA ILE A 23 -0.06 -4.22 5.31
C ILE A 23 1.34 -4.34 4.71
N VAL A 24 1.60 -3.62 3.63
CA VAL A 24 2.86 -3.73 2.89
C VAL A 24 3.54 -2.37 2.79
N ALA A 25 4.83 -2.28 3.11
CA ALA A 25 5.65 -1.10 2.84
C ALA A 25 6.87 -1.50 2.00
N PRO A 26 6.80 -1.36 0.66
CA PRO A 26 7.90 -1.77 -0.23
C PRO A 26 9.08 -0.79 -0.23
N HIS A 27 8.91 0.42 0.32
CA HIS A 27 9.90 1.50 0.33
C HIS A 27 10.26 1.97 1.75
N GLY A 28 10.25 1.04 2.71
CA GLY A 28 10.50 1.29 4.14
C GLY A 28 11.95 1.61 4.50
N ALA A 29 12.91 1.37 3.61
CA ALA A 29 14.34 1.61 3.83
C ALA A 29 14.73 3.10 3.91
N GLY A 30 13.77 4.01 3.76
CA GLY A 30 13.97 5.46 3.84
C GLY A 30 13.78 6.21 2.52
N ASP A 31 13.39 5.52 1.44
CA ASP A 31 12.86 6.18 0.25
C ASP A 31 11.57 6.92 0.58
N ASP A 32 10.69 6.24 1.31
CA ASP A 32 9.47 6.79 1.87
C ASP A 32 9.64 6.99 3.38
N LEU A 33 10.12 8.18 3.77
CA LEU A 33 10.28 8.56 5.18
C LEU A 33 9.11 8.12 6.07
N TYR A 34 9.39 7.33 7.11
CA TYR A 34 8.42 6.79 8.08
C TYR A 34 7.28 5.91 7.52
N SER A 35 7.29 5.48 6.25
CA SER A 35 6.30 4.52 5.74
C SER A 35 6.34 3.18 6.49
N LYS A 36 7.55 2.72 6.87
CA LYS A 36 7.76 1.58 7.78
C LYS A 36 7.04 1.76 9.11
N GLY A 37 7.19 2.93 9.74
CA GLY A 37 6.56 3.23 11.03
C GLY A 37 5.04 3.17 10.94
N ILE A 38 4.46 3.76 9.89
CA ILE A 38 3.03 3.72 9.62
C ILE A 38 2.55 2.30 9.38
N ALA A 39 3.24 1.52 8.53
CA ALA A 39 2.86 0.15 8.22
C ALA A 39 2.85 -0.74 9.47
N LYS A 40 3.88 -0.63 10.31
CA LYS A 40 3.96 -1.39 11.57
C LYS A 40 2.88 -1.00 12.56
N GLU A 41 2.64 0.30 12.73
CA GLU A 41 1.59 0.77 13.65
C GLU A 41 0.19 0.40 13.16
N LEU A 42 -0.07 0.55 11.86
CA LEU A 42 -1.32 0.15 11.22
C LEU A 42 -1.56 -1.36 11.39
N ALA A 43 -0.53 -2.17 11.17
CA ALA A 43 -0.63 -3.61 11.36
C ALA A 43 -0.90 -4.00 12.81
N ARG A 44 -0.32 -3.28 13.77
CA ARG A 44 -0.58 -3.48 15.20
C ARG A 44 -2.05 -3.17 15.53
N ILE A 45 -2.57 -2.03 15.07
CA ILE A 45 -3.96 -1.60 15.37
C ILE A 45 -4.99 -2.56 14.77
N LEU A 46 -4.75 -3.04 13.55
CA LEU A 46 -5.67 -3.94 12.83
C LEU A 46 -5.44 -5.43 13.11
N ASP A 47 -4.50 -5.76 13.99
CA ASP A 47 -3.91 -7.08 14.12
C ASP A 47 -3.64 -7.76 12.76
N ALA A 48 -3.10 -7.00 11.82
CA ALA A 48 -2.90 -7.40 10.44
C ALA A 48 -1.54 -8.09 10.24
N TYR A 49 -1.49 -8.90 9.19
CA TYR A 49 -0.22 -9.35 8.62
C TYR A 49 0.57 -8.15 8.09
N CYS A 50 1.89 -8.18 8.17
CA CYS A 50 2.74 -7.08 7.75
C CYS A 50 4.00 -7.55 7.04
N VAL A 51 4.35 -6.88 5.93
CA VAL A 51 5.58 -7.12 5.17
C VAL A 51 6.24 -5.78 4.84
N VAL A 52 7.47 -5.57 5.29
CA VAL A 52 8.20 -4.32 5.12
C VAL A 52 9.58 -4.57 4.52
N ASN A 53 9.86 -3.96 3.37
CA ASN A 53 11.22 -3.84 2.86
C ASN A 53 11.89 -2.64 3.54
N ASP A 54 12.89 -2.90 4.39
CA ASP A 54 13.70 -1.88 5.05
C ASP A 54 15.20 -1.97 4.73
N GLN A 55 15.59 -2.90 3.86
CA GLN A 55 16.98 -3.12 3.45
C GLN A 55 17.30 -2.52 2.07
N PHE A 56 16.34 -2.54 1.14
CA PHE A 56 16.57 -2.18 -0.26
C PHE A 56 15.96 -0.83 -0.59
N LYS A 57 16.71 -0.01 -1.34
CA LYS A 57 16.25 1.31 -1.79
C LYS A 57 15.99 1.37 -3.27
N LYS A 58 15.08 2.26 -3.67
CA LYS A 58 14.85 2.58 -5.08
C LYS A 58 16.14 3.15 -5.72
N PRO A 59 16.52 2.69 -6.93
CA PRO A 59 17.61 3.29 -7.67
C PRO A 59 17.35 4.78 -7.95
N LYS A 60 18.30 5.65 -7.59
CA LYS A 60 18.28 7.09 -7.97
C LYS A 60 19.20 7.30 -9.17
N ALA A 61 18.71 8.01 -10.19
CA ALA A 61 19.42 8.24 -11.45
C ALA A 61 20.81 8.90 -11.27
N TRP A 62 20.99 9.73 -10.24
CA TRP A 62 22.24 10.45 -9.98
C TRP A 62 23.23 9.69 -9.09
N GLN A 63 22.82 8.57 -8.49
CA GLN A 63 23.72 7.80 -7.65
C GLN A 63 24.39 6.72 -8.51
N ARG A 64 25.71 6.79 -8.72
CA ARG A 64 26.48 5.69 -9.34
C ARG A 64 26.44 4.44 -8.44
N ALA A 65 26.68 3.27 -9.04
CA ALA A 65 26.55 1.92 -8.47
C ALA A 65 27.41 1.60 -7.22
N ASN A 66 28.17 2.56 -6.70
CA ASN A 66 29.17 2.34 -5.65
C ASN A 66 28.63 2.40 -4.20
N SER A 67 27.32 2.40 -3.97
CA SER A 67 26.80 2.31 -2.59
C SER A 67 26.56 0.85 -2.23
N ILE A 68 27.12 0.41 -1.10
CA ILE A 68 26.86 -0.86 -0.41
C ILE A 68 25.35 -1.19 -0.27
N MET A 69 24.47 -0.19 -0.36
CA MET A 69 23.03 -0.40 -0.42
C MET A 69 22.58 -1.04 -1.73
N ARG A 70 22.06 -2.26 -1.63
CA ARG A 70 21.41 -2.99 -2.73
C ARG A 70 20.21 -2.18 -3.24
N ARG A 71 20.23 -1.83 -4.53
CA ARG A 71 19.24 -0.93 -5.14
C ARG A 71 18.29 -1.69 -6.05
N VAL A 72 17.12 -2.00 -5.52
CA VAL A 72 16.04 -2.69 -6.24
C VAL A 72 14.75 -1.96 -5.89
N ASP A 73 13.95 -1.61 -6.90
CA ASP A 73 12.64 -1.02 -6.66
C ASP A 73 11.66 -2.17 -6.39
N PHE A 74 11.40 -2.45 -5.11
CA PHE A 74 10.48 -3.50 -4.64
C PHE A 74 9.01 -3.26 -5.03
N ASN A 75 8.75 -2.21 -5.79
CA ASN A 75 7.47 -1.88 -6.34
C ASN A 75 7.46 -1.98 -7.89
N ASN A 76 8.56 -2.38 -8.50
CA ASN A 76 8.66 -2.69 -9.92
C ASN A 76 8.64 -4.21 -10.17
N LEU A 77 7.45 -4.78 -10.41
CA LEU A 77 7.28 -6.23 -10.59
C LEU A 77 8.15 -6.87 -11.67
N ARG A 78 8.60 -6.11 -12.67
CA ARG A 78 9.53 -6.63 -13.69
C ARG A 78 10.85 -7.11 -13.07
N GLN A 79 11.21 -6.52 -11.93
CA GLN A 79 12.41 -6.86 -11.17
C GLN A 79 12.22 -8.04 -10.21
N LYS A 80 11.01 -8.65 -10.12
CA LYS A 80 10.78 -9.77 -9.18
C LYS A 80 11.78 -10.92 -9.37
N LYS A 81 12.27 -11.13 -10.60
CA LYS A 81 13.26 -12.17 -10.93
C LYS A 81 14.71 -11.71 -10.77
N GLU A 82 14.95 -10.43 -10.51
CA GLU A 82 16.30 -9.84 -10.44
C GLU A 82 17.03 -10.16 -9.14
N CYS A 83 16.32 -10.38 -8.02
CA CYS A 83 16.95 -10.86 -6.78
C CYS A 83 16.04 -11.77 -5.93
N GLU A 84 16.68 -12.61 -5.12
CA GLU A 84 16.00 -13.58 -4.25
C GLU A 84 15.19 -12.88 -3.15
N GLU A 85 15.68 -11.75 -2.62
CA GLU A 85 14.99 -11.03 -1.54
C GLU A 85 13.68 -10.40 -2.00
N MET A 86 13.62 -9.93 -3.25
CA MET A 86 12.38 -9.43 -3.84
C MET A 86 11.40 -10.58 -4.09
N ARG A 87 11.89 -11.76 -4.49
CA ARG A 87 11.05 -12.96 -4.60
C ARG A 87 10.46 -13.32 -3.23
N GLN A 88 11.30 -13.45 -2.21
CA GLN A 88 10.90 -13.75 -0.84
C GLN A 88 9.87 -12.72 -0.30
N PHE A 89 10.05 -11.44 -0.60
CA PHE A 89 9.11 -10.38 -0.22
C PHE A 89 7.71 -10.62 -0.80
N TYR A 90 7.61 -10.93 -2.09
CA TYR A 90 6.30 -11.20 -2.70
C TYR A 90 5.72 -12.55 -2.31
N ASP A 91 6.55 -13.55 -2.05
CA ASP A 91 6.10 -14.87 -1.63
C ASP A 91 5.53 -14.81 -0.19
N ASP A 92 6.16 -14.04 0.70
CA ASP A 92 5.62 -13.74 2.03
C ASP A 92 4.29 -12.97 1.96
N ILE A 93 4.15 -12.01 1.04
CA ILE A 93 2.87 -11.31 0.82
C ILE A 93 1.80 -12.30 0.36
N ALA A 94 2.12 -13.18 -0.60
CA ALA A 94 1.17 -14.16 -1.13
C ALA A 94 0.71 -15.15 -0.05
N GLU A 95 1.65 -15.62 0.78
CA GLU A 95 1.36 -16.51 1.90
C GLU A 95 0.49 -15.83 2.96
N TYR A 96 0.80 -14.59 3.35
CA TYR A 96 -0.03 -13.83 4.28
C TYR A 96 -1.40 -13.50 3.72
N CYS A 97 -1.53 -13.28 2.41
CA CYS A 97 -2.85 -13.15 1.78
C CYS A 97 -3.67 -14.44 1.91
N ARG A 98 -3.05 -15.61 1.67
CA ARG A 98 -3.69 -16.92 1.83
C ARG A 98 -4.20 -17.11 3.25
N GLN A 99 -3.38 -16.77 4.25
CA GLN A 99 -3.77 -16.85 5.67
C GLN A 99 -4.81 -15.80 6.05
N ALA A 100 -4.73 -14.57 5.53
CA ALA A 100 -5.65 -13.49 5.86
C ALA A 100 -7.08 -13.74 5.35
N ARG A 101 -7.26 -14.45 4.22
CA ARG A 101 -8.59 -14.78 3.66
C ARG A 101 -9.52 -15.48 4.65
N GLN A 102 -8.98 -16.30 5.57
CA GLN A 102 -9.79 -17.02 6.55
C GLN A 102 -10.54 -16.09 7.52
N TYR A 103 -10.09 -14.84 7.65
CA TYR A 103 -10.71 -13.82 8.51
C TYR A 103 -11.69 -12.91 7.74
N ALA A 104 -11.93 -13.15 6.44
CA ALA A 104 -12.92 -12.40 5.68
C ALA A 104 -14.33 -12.88 6.03
N ALA A 105 -15.18 -11.97 6.54
CA ALA A 105 -16.55 -12.30 6.94
C ALA A 105 -17.48 -12.47 5.74
N GLY A 106 -17.19 -11.80 4.63
CA GLY A 106 -17.98 -11.82 3.40
C GLY A 106 -17.24 -12.40 2.20
N GLN A 107 -17.99 -12.54 1.12
CA GLN A 107 -17.48 -12.97 -0.18
C GLN A 107 -17.64 -11.85 -1.21
N HIS A 108 -16.62 -11.67 -2.05
CA HIS A 108 -16.69 -10.77 -3.21
C HIS A 108 -16.55 -11.58 -4.50
N ASN A 109 -17.63 -11.61 -5.29
CA ASN A 109 -17.82 -12.52 -6.43
C ASN A 109 -17.70 -13.99 -6.00
N GLY A 110 -18.39 -14.37 -4.92
CA GLY A 110 -18.43 -15.76 -4.42
C GLY A 110 -17.13 -16.27 -3.78
N LYS A 111 -16.14 -15.40 -3.50
CA LYS A 111 -14.85 -15.79 -2.90
C LYS A 111 -14.46 -14.86 -1.74
N GLN A 112 -13.93 -15.45 -0.68
CA GLN A 112 -13.24 -14.71 0.38
C GLN A 112 -11.93 -14.13 -0.16
N ARG A 113 -11.65 -12.88 0.21
CA ARG A 113 -10.47 -12.14 -0.25
C ARG A 113 -9.84 -11.40 0.91
N ALA A 114 -8.51 -11.43 0.97
CA ALA A 114 -7.76 -10.51 1.82
C ALA A 114 -7.83 -9.08 1.23
N LEU A 115 -7.51 -8.09 2.07
CA LEU A 115 -7.23 -6.73 1.61
C LEU A 115 -5.77 -6.37 1.86
N VAL A 116 -5.01 -6.24 0.78
CA VAL A 116 -3.63 -5.77 0.79
C VAL A 116 -3.61 -4.24 0.75
N VAL A 117 -2.93 -3.61 1.71
CA VAL A 117 -2.80 -2.16 1.81
C VAL A 117 -1.33 -1.79 1.69
N TYR A 118 -0.96 -1.20 0.56
CA TYR A 118 0.38 -0.71 0.29
C TYR A 118 0.54 0.71 0.82
N ILE A 119 1.50 0.92 1.72
CA ILE A 119 1.82 2.21 2.33
C ILE A 119 3.00 2.83 1.62
N HIS A 120 2.76 4.00 1.03
CA HIS A 120 3.73 4.78 0.28
C HIS A 120 3.81 6.22 0.76
N GLY A 121 4.90 6.84 0.34
CA GLY A 121 5.23 8.19 0.63
C GLY A 121 5.24 9.10 -0.58
N MET A 122 4.58 10.25 -0.44
CA MET A 122 4.71 11.34 -1.41
C MET A 122 5.35 12.59 -0.80
N ARG A 123 5.93 13.41 -1.68
CA ARG A 123 6.34 14.79 -1.34
C ARG A 123 5.10 15.64 -1.10
N ASN A 124 5.22 16.64 -0.22
CA ASN A 124 4.17 17.65 -0.06
C ASN A 124 4.01 18.40 -1.39
N ARG A 125 2.77 18.47 -1.88
CA ARG A 125 2.42 19.29 -3.04
C ARG A 125 1.25 20.18 -2.63
N GLY A 126 1.58 21.28 -1.95
CA GLY A 126 0.59 22.18 -1.32
C GLY A 126 -0.52 22.64 -2.27
N SER A 127 -0.21 22.82 -3.56
CA SER A 127 -1.17 23.18 -4.60
C SER A 127 -2.25 22.11 -4.89
N MET A 128 -2.02 20.86 -4.51
CA MET A 128 -3.01 19.79 -4.71
C MET A 128 -4.06 19.74 -3.60
N GLY A 129 -3.79 20.37 -2.44
CA GLY A 129 -4.70 20.41 -1.30
C GLY A 129 -5.04 19.03 -0.70
N MET A 130 -4.13 18.05 -0.86
CA MET A 130 -4.29 16.65 -0.49
C MET A 130 -3.16 16.22 0.45
N ASP A 131 -3.51 15.60 1.57
CA ASP A 131 -2.56 15.10 2.55
C ASP A 131 -2.37 13.58 2.43
N ILE A 132 -3.43 12.87 2.07
CA ILE A 132 -3.42 11.44 1.78
C ILE A 132 -4.11 11.16 0.45
N GLY A 133 -3.46 10.36 -0.40
CA GLY A 133 -3.98 9.94 -1.68
C GLY A 133 -4.30 8.44 -1.68
N ILE A 134 -5.42 8.07 -2.30
CA ILE A 134 -5.86 6.68 -2.44
C ILE A 134 -5.74 6.28 -3.92
N GLY A 135 -4.95 5.25 -4.17
CA GLY A 135 -4.59 4.80 -5.51
C GLY A 135 -5.78 4.24 -6.29
N MET A 136 -6.21 4.97 -7.31
CA MET A 136 -7.20 4.54 -8.29
C MET A 136 -6.96 5.18 -9.65
N LYS A 137 -7.23 4.43 -10.72
CA LYS A 137 -7.09 4.93 -12.10
C LYS A 137 -8.29 5.82 -12.45
N TRP A 138 -8.01 6.96 -13.06
CA TRP A 138 -9.03 7.83 -13.65
C TRP A 138 -9.07 7.65 -15.17
N ASN A 139 -10.23 7.28 -15.71
CA ASN A 139 -10.44 7.31 -17.15
C ASN A 139 -10.89 8.70 -17.59
N LYS A 140 -10.01 9.41 -18.32
CA LYS A 140 -10.29 10.75 -18.83
C LYS A 140 -11.41 10.77 -19.89
N HIS A 141 -11.54 9.72 -20.70
CA HIS A 141 -12.56 9.67 -21.75
C HIS A 141 -13.95 9.41 -21.15
N GLN A 142 -14.04 8.46 -20.22
CA GLN A 142 -15.31 8.11 -19.59
C GLN A 142 -15.65 8.95 -18.34
N GLN A 143 -14.78 9.90 -17.97
CA GLN A 143 -14.90 10.75 -16.79
C GLN A 143 -15.29 9.99 -15.51
N LYS A 144 -14.73 8.80 -15.31
CA LYS A 144 -14.99 7.95 -14.13
C LYS A 144 -13.72 7.31 -13.59
N TYR A 145 -13.76 6.97 -12.30
CA TYR A 145 -12.77 6.05 -11.74
C TYR A 145 -13.02 4.67 -12.32
N GLN A 146 -11.95 3.99 -12.67
CA GLN A 146 -12.00 2.61 -13.11
C GLN A 146 -11.12 1.79 -12.17
N GLY A 147 -11.58 0.60 -11.80
CA GLY A 147 -10.63 -0.49 -11.56
C GLY A 147 -9.85 -0.68 -12.87
N SER A 148 -8.56 -1.00 -12.83
CA SER A 148 -7.89 -1.32 -14.11
C SER A 148 -8.33 -2.70 -14.60
N ASP A 149 -8.84 -2.72 -15.81
CA ASP A 149 -9.02 -3.96 -16.54
C ASP A 149 -7.64 -4.53 -16.91
N GLU A 150 -7.57 -5.85 -17.09
CA GLU A 150 -6.45 -6.46 -17.82
C GLU A 150 -6.34 -5.79 -19.19
N HIS A 151 -5.18 -5.25 -19.53
CA HIS A 151 -4.97 -4.60 -20.82
C HIS A 151 -4.18 -5.53 -21.75
N PRO A 152 -4.82 -6.19 -22.73
CA PRO A 152 -4.17 -7.17 -23.60
C PRO A 152 -3.02 -6.58 -24.46
N ALA A 153 -3.03 -5.27 -24.72
CA ALA A 153 -1.96 -4.58 -25.45
C ALA A 153 -0.90 -3.89 -24.56
N ALA A 154 -0.93 -4.06 -23.23
CA ALA A 154 0.07 -3.49 -22.34
C ALA A 154 1.25 -4.46 -22.18
N GLY A 155 2.12 -4.50 -23.20
CA GLY A 155 3.47 -4.99 -22.99
C GLY A 155 4.12 -4.28 -21.80
N ARG A 156 4.74 -5.06 -20.91
CA ARG A 156 5.52 -4.66 -19.74
C ARG A 156 4.78 -3.72 -18.74
N ASN A 157 3.83 -4.22 -17.95
CA ASN A 157 3.52 -3.85 -16.55
C ASN A 157 2.22 -4.59 -16.18
N SER A 158 2.36 -5.67 -15.42
CA SER A 158 1.47 -6.83 -15.47
C SER A 158 0.62 -7.05 -14.21
N GLY A 159 0.28 -6.00 -13.46
CA GLY A 159 -0.54 -6.21 -12.28
C GLY A 159 -2.02 -5.97 -12.50
N VAL A 160 -2.81 -6.69 -11.72
CA VAL A 160 -4.26 -6.62 -11.72
C VAL A 160 -4.68 -5.82 -10.47
N PRO A 161 -5.45 -4.73 -10.61
CA PRO A 161 -6.04 -4.04 -9.48
C PRO A 161 -7.23 -4.83 -8.99
N ARG A 162 -7.35 -4.89 -7.68
CA ARG A 162 -8.29 -5.80 -7.07
C ARG A 162 -9.27 -5.13 -6.13
N ALA A 163 -9.02 -3.92 -5.62
CA ALA A 163 -10.07 -3.18 -4.90
C ALA A 163 -11.12 -2.63 -5.87
N ASN A 164 -12.41 -2.85 -5.57
CA ASN A 164 -13.49 -2.27 -6.39
C ASN A 164 -13.60 -0.75 -6.13
N VAL A 165 -14.23 -0.02 -7.06
CA VAL A 165 -14.34 1.45 -7.00
C VAL A 165 -15.10 1.91 -5.76
N GLU A 166 -16.17 1.20 -5.41
CA GLU A 166 -17.06 1.55 -4.29
C GLU A 166 -16.34 1.48 -2.95
N MET A 167 -15.55 0.43 -2.73
CA MET A 167 -14.70 0.23 -1.55
C MET A 167 -13.70 1.37 -1.40
N ALA A 168 -13.02 1.74 -2.48
CA ALA A 168 -12.05 2.84 -2.45
C ALA A 168 -12.74 4.20 -2.20
N VAL A 169 -13.94 4.42 -2.77
CA VAL A 169 -14.75 5.62 -2.53
C VAL A 169 -15.23 5.70 -1.08
N GLY A 170 -15.74 4.60 -0.52
CA GLY A 170 -16.19 4.51 0.87
C GLY A 170 -15.03 4.76 1.84
N PHE A 171 -13.91 4.06 1.62
CA PHE A 171 -12.67 4.26 2.37
C PHE A 171 -12.23 5.73 2.38
N ARG A 172 -12.19 6.36 1.20
CA ARG A 172 -11.81 7.77 1.08
C ARG A 172 -12.72 8.68 1.86
N ARG A 173 -14.04 8.48 1.79
CA ARG A 173 -15.01 9.29 2.54
C ARG A 173 -14.81 9.14 4.05
N GLY A 174 -14.68 7.90 4.55
CA GLY A 174 -14.43 7.64 5.96
C GLY A 174 -13.11 8.26 6.44
N LEU A 175 -12.04 8.08 5.65
CA LEU A 175 -10.73 8.66 5.98
C LEU A 175 -10.76 10.19 5.99
N ASP A 176 -11.41 10.81 5.00
CA ASP A 176 -11.54 12.26 4.93
C ASP A 176 -12.32 12.81 6.14
N GLN A 177 -13.39 12.13 6.55
CA GLN A 177 -14.16 12.49 7.74
C GLN A 177 -13.31 12.45 9.02
N VAL A 178 -12.53 11.38 9.22
CA VAL A 178 -11.64 11.25 10.39
C VAL A 178 -10.55 12.33 10.37
N LEU A 179 -9.92 12.55 9.22
CA LEU A 179 -8.84 13.53 9.06
C LEU A 179 -9.31 14.99 9.21
N GLN A 180 -10.49 15.33 8.71
CA GLN A 180 -11.04 16.68 8.87
C GLN A 180 -11.40 16.97 10.32
N GLY A 181 -12.03 16.02 11.01
CA GLY A 181 -12.41 16.17 12.41
C GLY A 181 -11.23 16.32 13.36
N GLN A 182 -10.11 15.65 13.09
CA GLN A 182 -8.97 15.58 14.02
C GLN A 182 -7.78 16.47 13.64
N HIS A 183 -7.60 16.75 12.34
CA HIS A 183 -6.32 17.30 11.85
C HIS A 183 -6.45 18.45 10.85
N ARG A 184 -7.68 18.79 10.41
CA ARG A 184 -7.90 19.71 9.27
C ARG A 184 -7.15 19.24 8.00
N LYS A 185 -7.06 17.92 7.82
CA LYS A 185 -6.37 17.25 6.70
C LYS A 185 -7.38 16.62 5.75
N ARG A 186 -6.96 16.36 4.51
CA ARG A 186 -7.86 15.81 3.48
C ARG A 186 -7.32 14.55 2.80
N ALA A 187 -8.25 13.62 2.53
CA ALA A 187 -8.00 12.44 1.72
C ALA A 187 -8.64 12.57 0.33
N TRP A 188 -7.93 12.18 -0.73
CA TRP A 188 -8.42 12.28 -2.10
C TRP A 188 -8.14 11.01 -2.93
N MET A 189 -8.96 10.82 -3.96
CA MET A 189 -8.76 9.78 -4.96
C MET A 189 -7.85 10.27 -6.09
N GLY A 190 -7.11 9.35 -6.69
CA GLY A 190 -5.94 9.61 -7.53
C GLY A 190 -6.06 10.34 -8.87
N LYS A 191 -7.15 11.04 -9.16
CA LYS A 191 -7.34 11.81 -10.40
C LYS A 191 -6.22 12.84 -10.68
N ARG A 192 -5.51 13.32 -9.65
CA ARG A 192 -4.57 14.46 -9.72
C ARG A 192 -3.08 14.10 -9.58
N PHE A 193 -2.69 12.83 -9.54
CA PHE A 193 -1.31 12.45 -9.20
C PHE A 193 -0.47 11.94 -10.38
N PRO A 194 0.75 12.48 -10.60
CA PRO A 194 1.68 11.94 -11.59
C PRO A 194 2.27 10.57 -11.24
N ALA A 195 2.37 10.17 -9.96
CA ALA A 195 2.88 8.84 -9.64
C ALA A 195 1.88 7.71 -9.94
N TRP A 196 0.66 8.06 -10.34
CA TRP A 196 -0.35 7.14 -10.91
C TRP A 196 -0.49 7.29 -12.42
N ASP A 197 0.51 7.90 -13.09
CA ASP A 197 0.69 7.76 -14.54
C ASP A 197 0.83 6.28 -14.92
N ARG A 198 0.38 5.96 -16.14
CA ARG A 198 0.18 4.64 -16.78
C ARG A 198 1.34 3.64 -16.65
N ARG A 199 2.50 4.05 -16.12
CA ARG A 199 3.77 3.32 -16.10
C ARG A 199 4.31 3.01 -14.70
N ASN A 200 3.72 3.56 -13.63
CA ASN A 200 4.24 3.37 -12.26
C ASN A 200 3.50 2.24 -11.53
N GLY A 201 4.31 1.32 -10.97
CA GLY A 201 3.97 -0.08 -10.67
C GLY A 201 3.04 -0.42 -9.51
N ILE A 202 2.13 0.44 -9.03
CA ILE A 202 1.61 0.28 -7.65
C ILE A 202 0.09 0.07 -7.58
N GLN A 203 -0.49 -0.52 -8.62
CA GLN A 203 -1.85 -1.07 -8.57
C GLN A 203 -1.84 -2.60 -8.49
N TYR A 204 -0.68 -3.19 -8.20
CA TYR A 204 -0.28 -4.47 -8.75
C TYR A 204 0.04 -5.50 -7.67
N HIS A 205 -1.00 -6.19 -7.21
CA HIS A 205 -0.84 -7.41 -6.43
C HIS A 205 -0.35 -8.53 -7.33
N ALA A 206 0.82 -9.10 -7.03
CA ALA A 206 1.42 -10.14 -7.85
C ALA A 206 0.61 -11.44 -7.74
N GLY A 207 -0.08 -11.84 -8.80
CA GLY A 207 -0.58 -13.21 -8.98
C GLY A 207 -1.72 -13.66 -8.07
N SER A 208 -2.29 -12.79 -7.22
CA SER A 208 -3.40 -13.16 -6.33
C SER A 208 -4.73 -12.51 -6.75
N GLN A 209 -5.84 -13.17 -6.40
CA GLN A 209 -7.22 -12.68 -6.56
C GLN A 209 -7.68 -11.76 -5.40
N ASP A 210 -6.82 -11.45 -4.42
CA ASP A 210 -7.15 -10.62 -3.24
C ASP A 210 -7.26 -9.15 -3.58
N HIS A 211 -8.05 -8.40 -2.82
CA HIS A 211 -8.17 -6.95 -2.96
C HIS A 211 -6.85 -6.25 -2.63
N SER A 212 -6.57 -5.16 -3.33
CA SER A 212 -5.36 -4.37 -3.09
C SER A 212 -5.62 -2.89 -3.27
N MET A 213 -5.02 -2.08 -2.39
CA MET A 213 -5.11 -0.62 -2.40
C MET A 213 -3.76 -0.03 -2.03
N GLN A 214 -3.42 1.09 -2.66
CA GLN A 214 -2.25 1.89 -2.32
C GLN A 214 -2.68 3.18 -1.63
N ILE A 215 -1.96 3.55 -0.58
CA ILE A 215 -2.13 4.80 0.15
C ILE A 215 -0.83 5.59 0.05
N GLU A 216 -0.92 6.78 -0.55
CA GLU A 216 0.17 7.75 -0.69
C GLU A 216 0.03 8.83 0.38
N ILE A 217 1.04 9.00 1.23
CA ILE A 217 0.95 9.90 2.38
C ILE A 217 1.97 11.03 2.25
N CYS A 218 1.53 12.28 2.35
CA CYS A 218 2.40 13.45 2.28
C CYS A 218 3.47 13.42 3.37
N ARG A 219 4.66 13.96 3.07
CA ARG A 219 5.81 13.94 3.97
C ARG A 219 5.51 14.55 5.34
N ASP A 220 4.73 15.63 5.41
CA ASP A 220 4.40 16.30 6.68
C ASP A 220 3.52 15.45 7.60
N MET A 221 2.66 14.62 7.02
CA MET A 221 1.81 13.67 7.75
C MET A 221 2.59 12.50 8.32
N ARG A 222 3.71 12.14 7.68
CA ARG A 222 4.53 10.99 8.09
C ARG A 222 5.62 11.32 9.08
N ARG A 223 5.86 12.58 9.44
CA ARG A 223 6.95 12.96 10.36
C ARG A 223 6.81 12.26 11.70
N GLU A 224 7.93 12.20 12.42
CA GLU A 224 7.98 11.73 13.79
C GLU A 224 6.93 12.47 14.65
N GLY A 225 6.21 11.73 15.50
CA GLY A 225 5.07 12.24 16.26
C GLY A 225 3.71 12.12 15.56
N ASN A 226 3.64 12.22 14.23
CA ASN A 226 2.36 12.20 13.48
C ASN A 226 2.00 10.83 12.91
N TYR A 227 3.00 9.98 12.63
CA TYR A 227 2.77 8.73 11.91
C TYR A 227 1.78 7.78 12.60
N LYS A 228 1.71 7.79 13.95
CA LYS A 228 0.75 6.98 14.71
C LYS A 228 -0.69 7.45 14.54
N GLN A 229 -0.91 8.76 14.55
CA GLN A 229 -2.23 9.35 14.33
C GLN A 229 -2.72 9.05 12.91
N VAL A 230 -1.82 9.13 11.92
CA VAL A 230 -2.13 8.74 10.53
C VAL A 230 -2.48 7.26 10.43
N ALA A 231 -1.70 6.38 11.08
CA ALA A 231 -2.01 4.96 11.12
C ALA A 231 -3.38 4.69 11.76
N ALA A 232 -3.70 5.37 12.87
CA ALA A 232 -5.01 5.25 13.54
C ALA A 232 -6.16 5.73 12.66
N ALA A 233 -6.02 6.86 11.97
CA ALA A 233 -7.04 7.36 11.04
C ALA A 233 -7.29 6.39 9.88
N ILE A 234 -6.22 5.83 9.30
CA ILE A 234 -6.31 4.80 8.26
C ILE A 234 -6.99 3.55 8.80
N ALA A 235 -6.60 3.08 9.99
CA ALA A 235 -7.19 1.88 10.61
C ALA A 235 -8.69 2.06 10.86
N GLN A 236 -9.09 3.19 11.42
CA GLN A 236 -10.50 3.52 11.68
C GLN A 236 -11.31 3.50 10.38
N ALA A 237 -10.82 4.15 9.33
CA ALA A 237 -11.50 4.17 8.04
C ALA A 237 -11.57 2.77 7.38
N LEU A 238 -10.54 1.94 7.54
CA LEU A 238 -10.55 0.54 7.08
C LEU A 238 -11.59 -0.29 7.85
N LEU A 239 -11.63 -0.20 9.18
CA LEU A 239 -12.61 -0.93 9.98
C LEU A 239 -14.05 -0.52 9.64
N GLN A 240 -14.32 0.78 9.47
CA GLN A 240 -15.66 1.27 9.13
C GLN A 240 -16.15 0.79 7.76
N ASN A 241 -15.27 0.75 6.76
CA ASN A 241 -15.66 0.53 5.36
C ASN A 241 -15.43 -0.91 4.88
N TYR A 242 -14.61 -1.68 5.59
CA TYR A 242 -14.27 -3.03 5.18
C TYR A 242 -14.67 -4.10 6.20
N ALA A 243 -15.01 -3.81 7.46
CA ALA A 243 -15.37 -4.88 8.41
C ALA A 243 -16.59 -5.73 8.00
N ARG A 244 -17.45 -5.22 7.09
CA ARG A 244 -18.65 -5.90 6.60
C ARG A 244 -18.45 -6.75 5.34
N LEU A 245 -17.26 -6.70 4.75
CA LEU A 245 -16.82 -7.56 3.64
C LEU A 245 -16.05 -8.78 4.15
#